data_AF-A0A4J1V832-F1
#
_entry.id   AF-A0A4J1V832-F1
#
_cell.length_a   1.000
_cell.length_b   1.000
_cell.length_c   1.000
_cell.angle_alpha   90.00
_cell.angle_beta   90.00
_cell.angle_gamma   90.00
#
_symmetry.space_group_name_H-M   'P 1'
#
loop_
_entity.id
_entity.type
_entity.pdbx_description
1 polymer ?
#
loop_
_entity_poly.entity_id
_entity_poly.type
_entity_poly.pdbx_seq_one_letter_code
_entity_poly.pdbx_strand_id
1 'polypeptide(L)'
;MIQSLFKLENSQSLLDEYEMMIVDECHHVSALMFEKVVAQFRGKYLYGLTATPECKNGHEPIVFQRIGEILHTADKRETDFKRQLQLRFTSFGHLEIEKTKASNFIQLSDWIATDSARNQLILKDILAQVAEGRNILGLVNRIQQIDVFEKLLKEKEVDDCYIISGKTKVRERERVYWRR
;
A
#
# COMPACT_ATOMS: atom_id res chain seq x y z
N MET A 1 -17.53 -0.79 -0.95
CA MET A 1 -16.44 -1.70 -0.56
C MET A 1 -17.03 -3.08 -0.33
N ILE A 2 -16.37 -4.15 -0.80
CA ILE A 2 -16.90 -5.53 -0.74
C ILE A 2 -17.20 -5.98 0.71
N GLN A 3 -16.49 -5.40 1.69
CA GLN A 3 -16.73 -5.61 3.12
C GLN A 3 -18.10 -5.09 3.58
N SER A 4 -18.64 -4.06 2.92
CA SER A 4 -20.00 -3.57 3.17
C SER A 4 -21.03 -4.57 2.63
N LEU A 5 -20.79 -5.11 1.44
CA LEU A 5 -21.66 -6.08 0.79
C LEU A 5 -21.71 -7.40 1.57
N PHE A 6 -20.57 -7.85 2.11
CA PHE A 6 -20.50 -9.03 2.97
C PHE A 6 -21.31 -8.89 4.28
N LYS A 7 -21.49 -7.67 4.80
CA LYS A 7 -22.22 -7.41 6.05
C LYS A 7 -23.73 -7.27 5.85
N LEU A 8 -24.22 -7.22 4.61
CA LEU A 8 -25.65 -7.13 4.34
C LEU A 8 -26.29 -8.50 4.53
N GLU A 9 -27.25 -8.60 5.46
CA GLU A 9 -27.98 -9.86 5.73
C GLU A 9 -28.71 -10.40 4.48
N ASN A 10 -29.07 -9.51 3.55
CA ASN A 10 -29.69 -9.83 2.26
C ASN A 10 -28.79 -9.50 1.05
N SER A 11 -27.49 -9.80 1.13
CA SER A 11 -26.56 -9.55 0.01
C SER A 11 -27.00 -10.25 -1.28
N GLN A 12 -27.61 -11.44 -1.20
CA GLN A 12 -28.01 -12.21 -2.37
C GLN A 12 -29.12 -11.53 -3.19
N SER A 13 -30.17 -10.99 -2.54
CA SER A 13 -31.26 -10.34 -3.28
C SER A 13 -30.77 -9.13 -4.04
N LEU A 14 -29.84 -8.37 -3.44
CA LEU A 14 -29.20 -7.24 -4.10
C LEU A 14 -28.34 -7.71 -5.28
N LEU A 15 -27.53 -8.76 -5.10
CA LEU A 15 -26.68 -9.29 -6.16
C LEU A 15 -27.48 -9.81 -7.35
N ASP A 16 -28.64 -10.41 -7.09
CA ASP A 16 -29.54 -10.95 -8.11
C ASP A 16 -30.17 -9.84 -8.98
N GLU A 17 -30.13 -8.57 -8.55
CA GLU A 17 -30.59 -7.41 -9.35
C GLU A 17 -29.58 -6.98 -10.43
N TYR A 18 -28.35 -7.51 -10.41
CA TYR A 18 -27.28 -7.11 -11.33
C TYR A 18 -26.85 -8.25 -12.26
N GLU A 19 -26.67 -7.93 -13.54
CA GLU A 19 -26.10 -8.85 -14.52
C GLU A 19 -24.57 -8.71 -14.69
N MET A 20 -23.97 -7.66 -14.11
CA MET A 20 -22.54 -7.39 -14.21
C MET A 20 -21.90 -7.05 -12.86
N MET A 21 -20.74 -7.65 -12.58
CA MET A 21 -19.86 -7.30 -11.46
C MET A 21 -18.46 -6.95 -11.97
N ILE A 22 -17.94 -5.82 -11.53
CA ILE A 22 -16.55 -5.41 -11.76
C ILE A 22 -15.85 -5.38 -10.41
N VAL A 23 -14.84 -6.23 -10.24
CA VAL A 23 -14.02 -6.31 -9.03
C VAL A 23 -12.73 -5.54 -9.29
N ASP A 24 -12.64 -4.34 -8.71
CA ASP A 24 -11.40 -3.57 -8.68
C ASP A 24 -10.40 -4.15 -7.66
N GLU A 25 -9.11 -4.06 -7.97
CA GLU A 25 -8.02 -4.75 -7.25
C GLU A 25 -8.32 -6.24 -7.00
N CYS A 26 -8.73 -6.94 -8.07
CA CYS A 26 -9.29 -8.29 -8.00
C CYS A 26 -8.33 -9.36 -7.44
N HIS A 27 -7.03 -9.06 -7.33
CA HIS A 27 -6.05 -9.93 -6.68
C HIS A 27 -6.39 -10.19 -5.19
N HIS A 28 -7.20 -9.34 -4.56
CA HIS A 28 -7.71 -9.53 -3.19
C HIS A 28 -8.81 -10.60 -3.06
N VAL A 29 -9.39 -11.10 -4.17
CA VAL A 29 -10.45 -12.13 -4.13
C VAL A 29 -9.97 -13.43 -3.50
N SER A 30 -8.66 -13.68 -3.46
CA SER A 30 -8.06 -14.78 -2.70
C SER A 30 -8.41 -14.77 -1.20
N ALA A 31 -8.81 -13.63 -0.62
CA ALA A 31 -9.27 -13.55 0.75
C ALA A 31 -10.69 -14.11 0.91
N LEU A 32 -10.90 -14.97 1.91
CA LEU A 32 -12.16 -15.70 2.15
C LEU A 32 -13.43 -14.83 2.09
N MET A 33 -13.39 -13.63 2.66
CA MET A 33 -14.55 -12.72 2.68
C MET A 33 -14.89 -12.22 1.27
N PHE A 34 -13.88 -11.93 0.46
CA PHE A 34 -14.04 -11.40 -0.89
C PHE A 34 -14.51 -12.53 -1.81
N GLU A 35 -13.87 -13.69 -1.68
CA GLU A 35 -14.20 -14.92 -2.39
C GLU A 35 -15.69 -15.26 -2.25
N LYS A 36 -16.24 -15.24 -1.03
CA LYS A 36 -17.64 -15.55 -0.76
C LYS A 36 -18.61 -14.64 -1.49
N VAL A 37 -18.32 -13.34 -1.54
CA VAL A 37 -19.19 -12.36 -2.21
C VAL A 37 -19.14 -12.57 -3.73
N VAL A 38 -17.94 -12.78 -4.29
CA VAL A 38 -17.78 -13.04 -5.73
C VAL A 38 -18.45 -14.37 -6.11
N ALA A 39 -18.35 -15.39 -5.26
CA ALA A 39 -18.97 -16.70 -5.48
C ALA A 39 -20.52 -16.67 -5.43
N GLN A 40 -21.12 -15.68 -4.75
CA GLN A 40 -22.57 -15.50 -4.68
C GLN A 40 -23.16 -14.81 -5.91
N PHE A 41 -22.33 -14.13 -6.70
CA PHE A 41 -22.76 -13.40 -7.88
C PHE A 41 -23.19 -14.36 -8.99
N ARG A 42 -24.39 -14.16 -9.54
CA ARG A 42 -25.01 -15.02 -10.56
C ARG A 42 -25.24 -14.31 -11.89
N GLY A 43 -24.82 -13.05 -12.01
CA GLY A 43 -24.95 -12.28 -13.24
C GLY A 43 -24.08 -12.83 -14.36
N LYS A 44 -24.39 -12.40 -15.59
CA LYS A 44 -23.77 -12.89 -16.82
C LYS A 44 -22.30 -12.49 -16.98
N TYR A 45 -21.90 -11.34 -16.43
CA TYR A 45 -20.59 -10.75 -16.67
C TYR A 45 -19.84 -10.48 -15.37
N LEU A 46 -18.69 -11.12 -15.19
CA LEU A 46 -17.79 -10.90 -14.06
C LEU A 46 -16.41 -10.50 -14.60
N TYR A 47 -15.94 -9.31 -14.22
CA TYR A 47 -14.65 -8.77 -14.63
C TYR A 47 -13.80 -8.45 -13.41
N GLY A 48 -12.50 -8.71 -13.50
CA GLY A 48 -11.51 -8.30 -12.52
C GLY A 48 -10.55 -7.28 -13.13
N LEU A 49 -10.26 -6.22 -12.38
CA LEU A 49 -9.25 -5.23 -12.72
C LEU A 49 -8.11 -5.35 -11.70
N THR A 50 -6.87 -5.51 -12.15
CA THR A 50 -5.69 -5.54 -11.27
C THR A 50 -4.44 -5.16 -12.05
N ALA A 51 -3.53 -4.44 -11.39
CA ALA A 51 -2.18 -4.21 -11.92
C ALA A 51 -1.22 -5.37 -11.60
N THR A 52 -1.61 -6.25 -10.67
CA THR A 52 -0.79 -7.35 -10.16
C THR A 52 -1.62 -8.63 -10.14
N PRO A 53 -1.78 -9.32 -11.27
CA PRO A 53 -2.50 -10.60 -11.30
C PRO A 53 -1.78 -11.67 -10.47
N GLU A 54 -0.44 -11.71 -10.55
CA GLU A 54 0.42 -12.65 -9.83
C GLU A 54 0.60 -12.25 -8.35
N CYS A 55 -0.29 -12.71 -7.48
CA CYS A 55 -0.14 -12.52 -6.04
C CYS A 55 0.86 -13.54 -5.47
N LYS A 56 1.97 -13.06 -4.87
CA LYS A 56 3.07 -13.86 -4.29
C LYS A 56 2.71 -14.84 -3.16
N ASN A 57 1.42 -14.94 -2.81
CA ASN A 57 0.93 -15.74 -1.70
C ASN A 57 0.47 -17.15 -2.13
N GLY A 58 0.63 -17.54 -3.40
CA GLY A 58 0.29 -18.88 -3.90
C GLY A 58 -1.20 -19.18 -4.03
N HIS A 59 -2.07 -18.28 -3.56
CA HIS A 59 -3.54 -18.37 -3.65
C HIS A 59 -4.11 -17.72 -4.92
N GLU A 60 -3.25 -17.28 -5.83
CA GLU A 60 -3.61 -16.73 -7.13
C GLU A 60 -4.61 -17.61 -7.93
N PRO A 61 -4.53 -18.97 -7.91
CA PRO A 61 -5.50 -19.80 -8.65
C PRO A 61 -6.97 -19.56 -8.28
N ILE A 62 -7.26 -19.09 -7.06
CA ILE A 62 -8.62 -18.77 -6.62
C ILE A 62 -9.19 -17.60 -7.43
N VAL A 63 -8.36 -16.60 -7.75
CA VAL A 63 -8.78 -15.43 -8.53
C VAL A 63 -9.20 -15.87 -9.93
N PHE A 64 -8.38 -16.70 -10.59
CA PHE A 64 -8.70 -17.22 -11.92
C PHE A 64 -9.88 -18.19 -11.93
N GLN A 65 -10.04 -19.03 -10.89
CA GLN A 65 -11.20 -19.92 -10.76
C GLN A 65 -12.51 -19.15 -10.55
N ARG A 66 -12.47 -18.00 -9.87
CA ARG A 66 -13.66 -17.20 -9.59
C ARG A 66 -14.02 -16.22 -10.69
N ILE A 67 -13.02 -15.56 -11.27
CA ILE A 67 -13.24 -14.46 -12.23
C ILE A 67 -13.00 -14.92 -13.66
N GLY A 68 -12.01 -15.78 -13.90
CA GLY A 68 -11.57 -16.20 -15.22
C GLY A 68 -10.16 -15.74 -15.56
N GLU A 69 -9.71 -16.10 -16.76
CA GLU A 69 -8.36 -15.83 -17.26
C GLU A 69 -8.14 -14.35 -17.61
N ILE A 70 -6.88 -13.97 -17.79
CA ILE A 70 -6.52 -12.61 -18.21
C ILE A 70 -6.96 -12.40 -19.67
N LEU A 71 -7.98 -11.54 -19.87
CA LEU A 71 -8.48 -11.19 -21.20
C LEU A 71 -7.59 -10.16 -21.91
N HIS A 72 -6.98 -9.24 -21.15
CA HIS A 72 -6.14 -8.18 -21.69
C HIS A 72 -5.14 -7.70 -20.64
N THR A 73 -3.91 -7.48 -21.07
CA THR A 73 -2.87 -6.79 -20.29
C THR A 73 -2.52 -5.52 -21.04
N ALA A 74 -2.75 -4.37 -20.39
CA ALA A 74 -2.35 -3.10 -20.98
C ALA A 74 -0.81 -3.01 -20.99
N ASP A 75 -0.25 -2.65 -22.14
CA ASP A 75 1.17 -2.35 -22.24
C ASP A 75 1.54 -1.21 -21.30
N LYS A 76 2.79 -1.23 -20.80
CA LYS A 76 3.32 -0.11 -20.03
C LYS A 76 3.19 1.14 -20.89
N ARG A 77 2.33 2.07 -20.48
CA ARG A 77 2.30 3.40 -21.09
C ARG A 77 3.71 3.98 -21.03
N GLU A 78 4.24 4.35 -22.18
CA GLU A 78 5.40 5.23 -22.24
C GLU A 78 4.97 6.52 -21.55
N THR A 79 5.61 6.78 -20.42
CA THR A 79 5.41 8.01 -19.67
C THR A 79 6.45 8.99 -20.16
N ASP A 80 6.06 10.23 -20.47
CA ASP A 80 6.99 11.29 -20.89
C ASP A 80 8.00 11.72 -19.80
N PHE A 81 7.94 11.10 -18.61
CA PHE A 81 8.87 11.33 -17.52
C PHE A 81 9.86 10.18 -17.30
N LYS A 82 11.10 10.55 -16.97
CA LYS A 82 12.17 9.62 -16.63
C LYS A 82 11.97 9.05 -15.22
N ARG A 83 11.77 7.74 -15.13
CA ARG A 83 11.75 7.00 -13.85
C ARG A 83 13.19 6.71 -13.40
N GLN A 84 13.52 7.07 -12.16
CA GLN A 84 14.84 6.80 -11.57
C GLN A 84 14.67 5.99 -10.28
N LEU A 85 15.45 4.92 -10.14
CA LEU A 85 15.54 4.12 -8.93
C LEU A 85 16.93 4.32 -8.32
N GLN A 86 16.98 4.90 -7.13
CA GLN A 86 18.22 5.05 -6.37
C GLN A 86 18.21 4.11 -5.16
N LEU A 87 19.11 3.14 -5.15
CA LEU A 87 19.25 2.21 -4.04
C LEU A 87 20.11 2.83 -2.93
N ARG A 88 19.63 2.74 -1.68
CA ARG A 88 20.38 3.12 -0.47
C ARG A 88 20.66 1.85 0.34
N PHE A 89 21.87 1.33 0.21
CA PHE A 89 22.33 0.22 1.04
C PHE A 89 22.65 0.73 2.44
N THR A 90 22.19 0.02 3.47
CA THR A 90 22.43 0.37 4.88
C THR A 90 23.23 -0.75 5.55
N SER A 91 23.98 -0.40 6.59
CA SER A 91 24.69 -1.37 7.43
C SER A 91 23.79 -1.97 8.53
N PHE A 92 22.47 -1.84 8.40
CA PHE A 92 21.51 -2.30 9.41
C PHE A 92 21.70 -3.81 9.68
N GLY A 93 21.83 -4.17 10.97
CA GLY A 93 21.94 -5.57 11.40
C GLY A 93 23.28 -6.26 11.06
N HIS A 94 24.26 -5.55 10.47
CA HIS A 94 25.54 -6.15 10.10
C HIS A 94 26.45 -6.42 11.32
N LEU A 95 26.36 -5.60 12.37
CA LEU A 95 27.24 -5.69 13.56
C LEU A 95 26.50 -6.19 14.82
N GLU A 96 25.20 -6.41 14.73
CA GLU A 96 24.36 -6.75 15.88
C GLU A 96 23.87 -8.19 15.79
N ILE A 97 24.57 -9.11 16.46
CA ILE A 97 24.31 -10.56 16.42
C ILE A 97 22.85 -10.89 16.75
N GLU A 98 22.22 -10.16 17.68
CA GLU A 98 20.82 -10.31 18.04
C GLU A 98 19.89 -10.01 16.87
N LYS A 99 20.19 -8.98 16.08
CA LYS A 99 19.43 -8.63 14.86
C LYS A 99 19.73 -9.58 13.71
N THR A 100 20.98 -10.04 13.58
CA THR A 100 21.37 -11.00 12.55
C THR A 100 20.74 -12.38 12.76
N LYS A 101 20.47 -12.77 14.02
CA LYS A 101 19.84 -14.05 14.38
C LYS A 101 18.33 -13.96 14.63
N ALA A 102 17.74 -12.76 14.58
CA ALA A 102 16.31 -12.59 14.78
C ALA A 102 15.52 -13.20 13.61
N SER A 103 14.75 -14.25 13.91
CA SER A 103 13.75 -14.79 12.98
C SER A 103 12.41 -14.04 13.05
N ASN A 104 12.24 -13.17 14.05
CA ASN A 104 11.01 -12.44 14.27
C ASN A 104 10.95 -11.17 13.42
N PHE A 105 10.18 -11.24 12.33
CA PHE A 105 9.93 -10.13 11.41
C PHE A 105 9.38 -8.87 12.11
N ILE A 106 8.57 -9.03 13.17
CA ILE A 106 7.97 -7.89 13.89
C ILE A 106 9.08 -7.08 14.59
N GLN A 107 9.98 -7.76 15.29
CA GLN A 107 11.10 -7.13 16.00
C GLN A 107 12.08 -6.48 15.02
N LEU A 108 12.41 -7.17 13.93
CA LEU A 108 13.24 -6.61 12.86
C LEU A 108 12.64 -5.32 12.28
N SER A 109 11.33 -5.33 12.01
CA SER A 109 10.63 -4.14 11.48
C SER A 109 10.65 -2.97 12.45
N ASP A 110 10.54 -3.23 13.76
CA ASP A 110 10.59 -2.19 14.78
C ASP A 110 12.00 -1.60 14.90
N TRP A 111 13.03 -2.44 14.85
CA TRP A 111 14.41 -1.98 14.85
C TRP A 111 14.77 -1.17 13.59
N ILE A 112 14.30 -1.57 12.41
CA ILE A 112 14.50 -0.82 11.16
C ILE A 112 13.83 0.56 11.23
N ALA A 113 12.67 0.64 11.89
CA ALA A 113 11.93 1.88 12.06
C ALA A 113 12.67 2.88 12.96
N THR A 114 13.40 2.40 13.95
CA THR A 114 14.15 3.25 14.91
C THR A 114 15.65 3.36 14.62
N ASP A 115 16.13 2.79 13.53
CA ASP A 115 17.56 2.82 13.17
C ASP A 115 18.00 4.25 12.81
N SER A 116 18.82 4.85 13.67
CA SER A 116 19.25 6.23 13.53
C SER A 116 20.07 6.46 12.25
N ALA A 117 21.01 5.57 11.93
CA ALA A 117 21.87 5.71 10.76
C ALA A 117 21.05 5.71 9.46
N ARG A 118 20.10 4.78 9.33
CA ARG A 118 19.16 4.72 8.21
C ARG A 118 18.25 5.94 8.15
N ASN A 119 17.68 6.36 9.27
CA ASN A 119 16.78 7.50 9.31
C ASN A 119 17.50 8.81 8.93
N GLN A 120 18.78 8.96 9.29
CA GLN A 120 19.60 10.09 8.84
C GLN A 120 19.87 10.08 7.33
N LEU A 121 20.07 8.90 6.72
CA LEU A 121 20.20 8.79 5.26
C LEU A 121 18.92 9.23 4.56
N ILE A 122 17.76 8.75 5.04
CA ILE A 122 16.46 9.13 4.49
C ILE A 122 16.22 10.64 4.68
N LEU A 123 16.52 11.19 5.85
CA LEU A 123 16.39 12.62 6.11
C LEU A 123 17.24 13.45 5.15
N LYS A 124 18.49 13.05 4.92
CA LYS A 124 19.38 13.73 3.97
C LYS A 124 18.80 13.74 2.55
N ASP A 125 18.23 12.61 2.11
CA ASP A 125 17.59 12.51 0.80
C ASP A 125 16.35 13.41 0.72
N ILE A 126 15.52 13.44 1.77
CA ILE A 126 14.36 14.33 1.84
C ILE A 126 14.80 15.79 1.72
N LEU A 127 15.75 16.24 2.56
CA LEU A 127 16.22 17.63 2.56
C LEU A 127 16.80 18.05 1.20
N ALA A 128 17.55 17.17 0.53
CA ALA A 128 18.08 17.44 -0.79
C ALA A 128 16.95 17.66 -1.82
N GLN A 129 15.90 16.84 -1.79
CA GLN A 129 14.78 16.97 -2.72
C GLN A 129 13.85 18.16 -2.37
N VAL A 130 13.70 18.50 -1.10
CA VAL A 130 12.99 19.72 -0.67
C VAL A 130 13.74 20.96 -1.16
N ALA A 131 15.07 20.99 -1.06
CA ALA A 131 15.88 22.10 -1.56
C ALA A 131 15.78 22.29 -3.09
N GLU A 132 15.46 21.22 -3.83
CA GLU A 132 15.14 21.27 -5.27
C GLU A 132 13.68 21.69 -5.56
N GLY A 133 12.87 21.98 -4.54
CA GLY A 133 11.46 22.35 -4.68
C GLY A 133 10.54 21.20 -5.10
N ARG A 134 10.93 19.94 -4.84
CA ARG A 134 10.15 18.77 -5.23
C ARG A 134 9.13 18.37 -4.17
N ASN A 135 8.03 17.77 -4.63
CA ASN A 135 7.05 17.12 -3.78
C ASN A 135 7.50 15.69 -3.43
N ILE A 136 7.43 15.32 -2.15
CA ILE A 136 7.96 14.05 -1.65
C ILE A 136 6.85 13.26 -0.96
N LEU A 137 6.70 11.99 -1.34
CA LEU A 137 5.83 11.03 -0.65
C LEU A 137 6.68 10.02 0.13
N GLY A 138 6.68 10.15 1.46
CA GLY A 138 7.33 9.18 2.35
C GLY A 138 6.37 8.05 2.74
N LEU A 139 6.69 6.81 2.34
CA LEU A 139 5.94 5.63 2.75
C LEU A 139 6.60 4.98 3.96
N VAL A 140 5.85 4.83 5.05
CA VAL A 140 6.34 4.34 6.34
C VAL A 140 5.42 3.23 6.85
N ASN A 141 6.00 2.11 7.30
CA ASN A 141 5.24 0.96 7.78
C ASN A 141 4.93 1.00 9.29
N ARG A 142 5.64 1.84 10.06
CA ARG A 142 5.51 1.94 11.53
C ARG A 142 5.19 3.36 11.96
N ILE A 143 4.19 3.52 12.82
CA ILE A 143 3.79 4.83 13.35
C ILE A 143 4.94 5.46 14.14
N GLN A 144 5.72 4.68 14.88
CA GLN A 144 6.85 5.19 15.65
C GLN A 144 7.90 5.90 14.78
N GLN A 145 8.11 5.44 13.53
CA GLN A 145 9.05 6.07 12.61
C GLN A 145 8.53 7.43 12.11
N ILE A 146 7.21 7.61 12.03
CA ILE A 146 6.60 8.90 11.73
C ILE A 146 6.97 9.92 12.80
N ASP A 147 6.85 9.56 14.08
CA ASP A 147 7.19 10.46 15.21
C ASP A 147 8.68 10.88 15.18
N VAL A 148 9.56 9.97 14.73
CA VAL A 148 10.99 10.27 14.54
C VAL A 148 11.19 11.29 13.43
N PHE A 149 10.59 11.08 12.26
CA PHE A 149 10.72 12.02 11.14
C PHE A 149 10.05 13.37 11.43
N GLU A 150 8.93 13.40 12.15
CA GLU A 150 8.29 14.65 12.54
C GLU A 150 9.24 15.53 13.36
N LYS A 151 9.94 14.95 14.34
CA LYS A 151 10.94 15.67 15.14
C LYS A 151 12.11 16.14 14.29
N LEU A 152 12.69 15.23 13.50
CA LEU A 152 13.85 15.52 12.66
C LEU A 152 13.56 16.59 11.61
N LEU A 153 12.36 16.61 11.02
CA LEU A 153 11.97 17.60 10.01
C LEU A 153 11.68 18.95 10.65
N LYS A 154 11.06 18.99 11.85
CA LYS A 154 10.89 20.24 12.62
C LYS A 154 12.22 20.85 13.03
N GLU A 155 13.18 20.04 13.46
CA GLU A 155 14.54 20.49 13.79
C GLU A 155 15.29 21.06 12.57
N LYS A 156 14.84 20.74 11.35
CA LYS A 156 15.40 21.22 10.08
C LYS A 156 14.54 22.29 9.42
N GLU A 157 13.56 22.83 10.14
CA GLU A 157 12.68 23.92 9.68
C GLU A 157 11.95 23.59 8.37
N VAL A 158 11.57 22.31 8.19
CA VAL A 158 10.72 21.88 7.08
C VAL A 158 9.27 22.02 7.49
N ASP A 159 8.66 23.16 7.17
CA ASP A 159 7.32 23.52 7.63
C ASP A 159 6.17 22.82 6.88
N ASP A 160 6.37 22.46 5.61
CA ASP A 160 5.36 21.79 4.75
C ASP A 160 5.40 20.26 4.85
N CYS A 161 5.46 19.73 6.08
CA CYS A 161 5.40 18.29 6.33
C CYS A 161 4.00 17.85 6.81
N TYR A 162 3.36 16.95 6.08
CA TYR A 162 2.04 16.41 6.41
C TYR A 162 2.10 14.94 6.75
N ILE A 163 1.50 14.58 7.88
CA ILE A 163 1.50 13.21 8.40
C ILE A 163 0.11 12.60 8.24
N ILE A 164 0.06 11.48 7.52
CA ILE A 164 -1.14 10.67 7.37
C ILE A 164 -0.87 9.31 8.02
N SER A 165 -1.65 8.99 9.05
CA SER A 165 -1.62 7.69 9.72
C SER A 165 -3.03 7.14 9.89
N GLY A 166 -3.15 5.88 10.32
CA GLY A 166 -4.46 5.29 10.66
C GLY A 166 -5.23 6.05 11.75
N LYS A 167 -4.54 6.88 12.55
CA LYS A 167 -5.16 7.72 13.59
C LYS A 167 -5.68 9.07 13.06
N THR A 168 -5.24 9.50 11.89
CA THR A 168 -5.63 10.80 11.32
C THR A 168 -7.11 10.80 10.93
N LYS A 169 -7.88 11.81 11.35
CA LYS A 169 -9.32 11.88 11.06
C LYS A 169 -9.55 12.09 9.56
N VAL A 170 -10.68 11.60 9.04
CA VAL A 170 -11.03 11.71 7.60
C VAL A 170 -10.99 13.16 7.12
N ARG A 171 -11.58 14.09 7.89
CA ARG A 171 -11.61 15.53 7.56
C ARG A 171 -10.22 16.17 7.50
N GLU A 172 -9.26 15.66 8.27
CA GLU A 172 -7.87 16.14 8.24
C GLU A 172 -7.12 15.60 7.02
N ARG A 173 -7.36 14.32 6.66
CA ARG A 173 -6.79 13.72 5.44
C ARG A 173 -7.24 14.46 4.19
N GLU A 174 -8.53 14.80 4.09
CA GLU A 174 -9.06 15.54 2.94
C GLU A 174 -8.41 16.91 2.76
N ARG A 175 -8.08 17.62 3.86
CA ARG A 175 -7.37 18.90 3.76
C ARG A 175 -5.96 18.75 3.19
N VAL A 176 -5.30 17.63 3.48
CA VAL A 176 -3.96 17.36 2.93
C VAL A 176 -4.06 17.00 1.45
N TYR A 177 -5.01 16.15 1.07
CA TYR A 177 -5.17 15.71 -0.32
C TYR A 177 -5.58 16.83 -1.29
N TRP A 178 -6.37 17.80 -0.82
CA TRP A 178 -6.91 18.86 -1.68
C TRP A 178 -6.16 20.20 -1.55
N ARG A 179 -5.01 20.21 -0.89
CA ARG A 179 -4.16 21.39 -0.80
C ARG A 179 -3.45 21.58 -2.14
N ARG A 180 -3.68 22.72 -2.78
CA ARG A 180 -2.97 23.16 -3.99
C ARG A 180 -1.69 23.86 -3.63
#